data_AF-A0A9E4LCU5-F1
#
_entry.id   AF-A0A9E4LCU5-F1
#
_cell.length_a   1.000
_cell.length_b   1.000
_cell.length_c   1.000
_cell.angle_alpha   90.00
_cell.angle_beta   90.00
_cell.angle_gamma   90.00
#
_symmetry.space_group_name_H-M   'P 1'
#
loop_
_entity.id
_entity.type
_entity.pdbx_description
1 polymer ?
#
loop_
_entity_poly.entity_id
_entity_poly.type
_entity_poly.pdbx_seq_one_letter_code
_entity_poly.pdbx_strand_id
1 'polypeptide(L)'
;MSKPSYHKLLNRQIRKFMNADGSCTDEESFKKFLEAVNASYNSFDQDKELSQRMFDIADAEYQEINSRLLEEKKTREQSIAKLIEAVRTLRQEDGAEDLNESLDLLSIADLLNDEVMLRRQIEDAFKEAIVETEKAVNAKAEFLSIMSREIRSPLNAIIGMTHILNNEDHLPAQEENLKVLEISSRNLMLLINDILDFNKID
;
A
#
# COMPACT_ATOMS: atom_id res chain seq x y z
N MET A 1 60.91 -57.43 23.76
CA MET A 1 60.85 -56.01 23.31
C MET A 1 59.61 -55.87 22.44
N SER A 2 58.63 -55.06 22.88
CA SER A 2 57.37 -54.88 22.16
C SER A 2 57.62 -54.19 20.83
N LYS A 3 57.22 -54.81 19.70
CA LYS A 3 57.31 -54.17 18.38
C LYS A 3 56.56 -52.83 18.43
N PRO A 4 57.13 -51.72 17.94
CA PRO A 4 56.39 -50.46 17.83
C PRO A 4 55.16 -50.67 16.94
N SER A 5 53.99 -50.31 17.45
CA SER A 5 52.73 -50.41 16.70
C SER A 5 52.67 -49.26 15.68
N TYR A 6 53.17 -49.49 14.47
CA TYR A 6 53.15 -48.49 13.41
C TYR A 6 51.71 -48.19 12.95
N HIS A 7 51.50 -46.96 12.45
CA HIS A 7 50.22 -46.56 11.86
C HIS A 7 49.80 -47.52 10.73
N LYS A 8 48.49 -47.76 10.54
CA LYS A 8 47.97 -48.76 9.59
C LYS A 8 48.48 -48.53 8.15
N LEU A 9 48.59 -47.27 7.73
CA LEU A 9 49.13 -46.90 6.42
C LEU A 9 50.63 -47.19 6.33
N LEU A 10 51.40 -46.86 7.37
CA LEU A 10 52.84 -47.12 7.42
C LEU A 10 53.11 -48.64 7.40
N ASN A 11 52.34 -49.44 8.15
CA ASN A 11 52.39 -50.90 8.09
C ASN A 11 52.07 -51.45 6.69
N ARG A 12 51.14 -50.83 5.97
CA ARG A 12 50.82 -51.19 4.58
C ARG A 12 51.99 -50.89 3.64
N GLN A 13 52.67 -49.75 3.81
CA GLN A 13 53.85 -49.41 2.99
C GLN A 13 55.07 -50.27 3.31
N ILE A 14 55.32 -50.57 4.60
CA ILE A 14 56.41 -51.45 5.03
C ILE A 14 56.25 -52.84 4.41
N ARG A 15 55.05 -53.43 4.44
CA ARG A 15 54.80 -54.74 3.79
C ARG A 15 54.92 -54.72 2.27
N LYS A 16 54.76 -53.54 1.65
CA LYS A 16 54.76 -53.38 0.19
C LYS A 16 56.17 -53.23 -0.39
N PHE A 17 57.09 -52.63 0.37
CA PHE A 17 58.42 -52.24 -0.13
C PHE A 17 59.60 -52.78 0.71
N MET A 18 59.35 -53.46 1.83
CA MET A 18 60.38 -54.06 2.69
C MET A 18 60.11 -55.55 2.96
N ASN A 19 61.18 -56.32 3.20
CA ASN A 19 61.11 -57.74 3.57
C ASN A 19 60.64 -57.94 5.02
N ALA A 20 60.29 -59.19 5.38
CA ALA A 20 59.76 -59.53 6.71
C ALA A 20 60.73 -59.27 7.88
N ASP A 21 62.03 -59.11 7.59
CA ASP A 21 63.11 -58.77 8.51
C ASP A 21 63.41 -57.26 8.56
N GLY A 22 62.76 -56.45 7.73
CA GLY A 22 63.00 -55.00 7.63
C GLY A 22 64.16 -54.62 6.72
N SER A 23 64.70 -55.54 5.92
CA SER A 23 65.69 -55.23 4.88
C SER A 23 65.02 -54.76 3.58
N CYS A 24 65.69 -53.88 2.84
CA CYS A 24 65.29 -53.51 1.48
C CYS A 24 66.01 -54.40 0.47
N THR A 25 65.28 -54.83 -0.56
CA THR A 25 65.77 -55.73 -1.61
C THR A 25 66.75 -55.03 -2.56
N ASP A 26 66.56 -53.73 -2.79
CA ASP A 26 67.39 -52.85 -3.63
C ASP A 26 67.26 -51.38 -3.20
N GLU A 27 68.20 -50.53 -3.66
CA GLU A 27 68.23 -49.08 -3.37
C GLU A 27 66.99 -48.36 -3.97
N GLU A 28 66.46 -48.87 -5.08
CA GLU A 28 65.29 -48.31 -5.75
C GLU A 28 63.99 -48.54 -4.97
N SER A 29 63.78 -49.70 -4.36
CA SER A 29 62.60 -49.95 -3.51
C SER A 29 62.65 -49.15 -2.21
N PHE A 30 63.85 -48.93 -1.64
CA PHE A 30 64.00 -48.04 -0.49
C PHE A 30 63.65 -46.60 -0.85
N LYS A 31 64.09 -46.10 -2.02
CA LYS A 31 63.71 -44.77 -2.52
C LYS A 31 62.19 -44.65 -2.73
N LYS A 32 61.55 -45.63 -3.36
CA LYS A 32 60.09 -45.67 -3.56
C LYS A 32 59.32 -45.71 -2.23
N PHE A 33 59.83 -46.43 -1.23
CA PHE A 33 59.27 -46.42 0.12
C PHE A 33 59.34 -45.03 0.75
N LEU A 34 60.51 -44.38 0.69
CA LEU A 34 60.69 -43.02 1.21
C LEU A 34 59.79 -42.01 0.48
N GLU A 35 59.65 -42.11 -0.84
CA GLU A 35 58.73 -41.27 -1.62
C GLU A 35 57.26 -41.50 -1.21
N ALA A 36 56.85 -42.75 -1.00
CA ALA A 36 55.48 -43.06 -0.56
C ALA A 36 55.19 -42.56 0.87
N VAL A 37 56.18 -42.66 1.77
CA VAL A 37 56.10 -42.11 3.13
C VAL A 37 56.05 -40.58 3.08
N ASN A 38 56.90 -39.94 2.30
CA ASN A 38 56.93 -38.49 2.10
C ASN A 38 55.60 -37.98 1.50
N ALA A 39 55.05 -38.68 0.51
CA ALA A 39 53.74 -38.36 -0.07
C ALA A 39 52.61 -38.47 0.97
N SER A 40 52.68 -39.43 1.90
CA SER A 40 51.70 -39.55 2.98
C SER A 40 51.80 -38.39 3.98
N TYR A 41 53.01 -37.89 4.27
CA TYR A 41 53.18 -36.71 5.12
C TYR A 41 52.68 -35.45 4.41
N ASN A 42 53.04 -35.25 3.14
CA ASN A 42 52.55 -34.12 2.36
C ASN A 42 51.01 -34.11 2.24
N SER A 43 50.39 -35.28 2.03
CA SER A 43 48.93 -35.40 1.99
C SER A 43 48.30 -35.04 3.33
N PHE A 44 48.90 -35.48 4.45
CA PHE A 44 48.41 -35.15 5.78
C PHE A 44 48.50 -33.64 6.07
N ASP A 45 49.62 -33.01 5.69
CA ASP A 45 49.80 -31.57 5.86
C ASP A 45 48.81 -30.78 4.99
N GLN A 46 48.58 -31.23 3.74
CA GLN A 46 47.56 -30.65 2.86
C GLN A 46 46.15 -30.81 3.42
N ASP A 47 45.77 -31.99 3.90
CA ASP A 47 44.45 -32.25 4.48
C ASP A 47 44.23 -31.40 5.74
N LYS A 48 45.28 -31.22 6.55
CA LYS A 48 45.23 -30.35 7.73
C LYS A 48 45.04 -28.89 7.34
N GLU A 49 45.78 -28.39 6.35
CA GLU A 49 45.61 -27.03 5.83
C GLU A 49 44.21 -26.81 5.23
N LEU A 50 43.73 -27.76 4.43
CA LEU A 50 42.41 -27.72 3.83
C LEU A 50 41.33 -27.71 4.92
N SER A 51 41.45 -28.56 5.93
CA SER A 51 40.52 -28.58 7.06
C SER A 51 40.50 -27.27 7.82
N GLN A 52 41.66 -26.64 8.03
CA GLN A 52 41.73 -25.33 8.69
C GLN A 52 41.04 -24.25 7.85
N ARG A 53 41.33 -24.18 6.55
CA ARG A 53 40.69 -23.20 5.65
C ARG A 53 39.18 -23.42 5.55
N MET A 54 38.73 -24.67 5.50
CA MET A 54 37.30 -24.99 5.49
C MET A 54 36.61 -24.53 6.77
N PHE A 55 37.25 -24.69 7.92
CA PHE A 55 36.74 -24.18 9.19
C PHE A 55 36.64 -22.65 9.19
N ASP A 56 37.72 -21.97 8.76
CA ASP A 56 37.76 -20.50 8.76
C ASP A 56 36.71 -19.91 7.80
N ILE A 57 36.51 -20.53 6.63
CA ILE A 57 35.46 -20.14 5.67
C ILE A 57 34.07 -20.36 6.27
N ALA A 58 33.81 -21.53 6.85
CA ALA A 58 32.51 -21.84 7.44
C ALA A 58 32.17 -20.91 8.60
N ASP A 59 33.15 -20.55 9.44
CA ASP A 59 32.95 -19.59 10.52
C ASP A 59 32.63 -18.19 9.97
N ALA A 60 33.35 -17.74 8.94
CA ALA A 60 33.08 -16.47 8.29
C ALA A 60 31.69 -16.42 7.64
N GLU A 61 31.30 -17.47 6.90
CA GLU A 61 29.96 -17.59 6.30
C GLU A 61 28.87 -17.60 7.39
N TYR A 62 29.10 -18.33 8.49
CA TYR A 62 28.15 -18.37 9.60
C TYR A 62 27.97 -17.00 10.26
N GLN A 63 29.06 -16.26 10.47
CA GLN A 63 29.00 -14.89 11.01
C GLN A 63 28.26 -13.94 10.05
N GLU A 64 28.51 -14.04 8.75
CA GLU A 64 27.81 -13.24 7.73
C GLU A 64 26.31 -13.56 7.67
N ILE A 65 25.94 -14.84 7.71
CA ILE A 65 24.53 -15.24 7.70
C ILE A 65 23.82 -14.73 8.96
N ASN A 66 24.43 -14.84 10.13
CA ASN A 66 23.83 -14.36 11.37
C ASN A 66 23.67 -12.84 11.39
N SER A 67 24.66 -12.09 10.92
CA SER A 67 24.53 -10.63 10.84
C SER A 67 23.41 -10.22 9.90
N ARG A 68 23.31 -10.86 8.71
CA ARG A 68 22.21 -10.66 7.76
C ARG A 68 20.85 -10.98 8.37
N LEU A 69 20.72 -12.11 9.08
CA LEU A 69 19.47 -12.50 9.73
C LEU A 69 19.05 -11.50 10.81
N LEU A 70 20.00 -10.98 11.58
CA LEU A 70 19.72 -9.95 12.59
C LEU A 70 19.26 -8.64 11.97
N GLU A 71 19.87 -8.22 10.85
CA GLU A 71 19.44 -7.03 10.10
C GLU A 71 18.04 -7.21 9.49
N GLU A 72 17.76 -8.37 8.90
CA GLU A 72 16.44 -8.67 8.34
C GLU A 72 15.37 -8.67 9.44
N LYS A 73 15.66 -9.32 10.58
CA LYS A 73 14.76 -9.33 11.75
C LYS A 73 14.46 -7.91 12.22
N LYS A 74 15.50 -7.08 12.40
CA LYS A 74 15.36 -5.68 12.81
C LYS A 74 14.51 -4.88 11.82
N THR A 75 14.75 -5.06 10.52
CA THR A 75 13.99 -4.36 9.47
C THR A 75 12.51 -4.77 9.50
N ARG A 76 12.24 -6.06 9.71
CA ARG A 76 10.87 -6.59 9.84
C ARG A 76 10.15 -6.02 11.07
N GLU A 77 10.81 -6.00 12.24
CA GLU A 77 10.26 -5.40 13.46
C GLU A 77 9.93 -3.91 13.29
N GLN A 78 10.83 -3.14 12.65
CA GLN A 78 10.57 -1.73 12.36
C GLN A 78 9.39 -1.52 11.40
N SER A 79 9.22 -2.42 10.43
CA SER A 79 8.13 -2.34 9.46
C SER A 79 6.78 -2.62 10.13
N ILE A 80 6.73 -3.63 11.02
CA ILE A 80 5.54 -3.96 11.82
C ILE A 80 5.18 -2.78 12.74
N ALA A 81 6.15 -2.19 13.43
CA ALA A 81 5.90 -1.04 14.30
C ALA A 81 5.29 0.14 13.55
N LYS A 82 5.79 0.45 12.35
CA LYS A 82 5.23 1.51 11.48
C LYS A 82 3.80 1.20 11.03
N LEU A 83 3.49 -0.06 10.71
CA LEU A 83 2.13 -0.46 10.33
C LEU A 83 1.16 -0.30 11.50
N ILE A 84 1.56 -0.69 12.71
CA ILE A 84 0.76 -0.50 13.93
C ILE A 84 0.50 1.00 14.17
N GLU A 85 1.52 1.85 14.05
CA GLU A 85 1.39 3.30 14.22
C GLU A 85 0.44 3.92 13.18
N ALA A 86 0.54 3.48 11.92
CA ALA A 86 -0.36 3.93 10.85
C ALA A 86 -1.82 3.56 11.15
N VAL A 87 -2.08 2.32 11.60
CA VAL A 87 -3.42 1.88 11.99
C VAL A 87 -3.97 2.70 13.14
N ARG A 88 -3.17 2.96 14.19
CA ARG A 88 -3.57 3.80 15.34
C ARG A 88 -3.96 5.21 14.91
N THR A 89 -3.14 5.83 14.06
CA THR A 89 -3.39 7.19 13.54
C THR A 89 -4.70 7.26 12.75
N LEU A 90 -5.02 6.22 11.97
CA LEU A 90 -6.25 6.17 11.17
C LEU A 90 -7.51 6.05 12.03
N ARG A 91 -7.44 5.37 13.19
CA ARG A 91 -8.59 5.12 14.06
C ARG A 91 -8.95 6.25 15.02
N GLN A 92 -8.14 7.30 15.14
CA GLN A 92 -8.34 8.36 16.15
C GLN A 92 -8.52 7.79 17.58
N GLU A 93 -7.92 6.64 17.88
CA GLU A 93 -7.89 6.11 19.24
C GLU A 93 -6.81 6.86 20.03
N ASP A 94 -7.17 8.00 20.62
CA ASP A 94 -6.35 8.76 21.60
C ASP A 94 -6.20 8.02 22.95
N GLY A 95 -6.74 6.80 23.06
CA GLY A 95 -6.60 5.94 24.23
C GLY A 95 -5.33 5.14 24.16
N ALA A 96 -4.38 5.44 25.03
CA ALA A 96 -3.23 4.61 25.34
C ALA A 96 -3.65 3.28 26.01
N GLU A 97 -4.43 2.46 25.31
CA GLU A 97 -4.63 1.07 25.69
C GLU A 97 -3.46 0.25 25.17
N ASP A 98 -2.75 -0.25 26.17
CA ASP A 98 -1.54 -1.03 26.13
C ASP A 98 -1.77 -2.32 25.34
N LEU A 99 -1.69 -2.24 24.00
CA LEU A 99 -1.50 -3.40 23.14
C LEU A 99 -0.05 -3.89 23.30
N ASN A 100 0.25 -4.33 24.51
CA ASN A 100 1.45 -5.05 24.92
C ASN A 100 1.37 -6.54 24.50
N GLU A 101 0.24 -6.96 23.93
CA GLU A 101 0.12 -8.22 23.22
C GLU A 101 0.70 -8.00 21.82
N SER A 102 1.74 -8.78 21.49
CA SER A 102 2.29 -8.90 20.15
C SER A 102 1.15 -9.06 19.15
N LEU A 103 0.69 -7.96 18.54
CA LEU A 103 -0.27 -8.03 17.46
C LEU A 103 0.37 -8.89 16.38
N ASP A 104 -0.13 -10.11 16.24
CA ASP A 104 0.33 -11.00 15.20
C ASP A 104 0.08 -10.31 13.86
N LEU A 105 0.98 -10.53 12.91
CA LEU A 105 0.89 -9.91 11.58
C LEU A 105 -0.47 -10.20 10.93
N LEU A 106 -1.06 -11.34 11.28
CA LEU A 106 -2.40 -11.75 10.86
C LEU A 106 -3.50 -10.84 11.43
N SER A 107 -3.43 -10.51 12.73
CA SER A 107 -4.37 -9.57 13.35
C SER A 107 -4.27 -8.16 12.75
N ILE A 108 -3.05 -7.71 12.42
CA ILE A 108 -2.85 -6.42 11.73
C ILE A 108 -3.48 -6.46 10.33
N ALA A 109 -3.31 -7.57 9.60
CA ALA A 109 -3.86 -7.73 8.25
C ALA A 109 -5.40 -7.74 8.26
N ASP A 110 -6.01 -8.45 9.21
CA ASP A 110 -7.47 -8.49 9.38
C ASP A 110 -8.01 -7.10 9.73
N LEU A 111 -7.37 -6.40 10.68
CA LEU A 111 -7.74 -5.03 11.07
C LEU A 111 -7.64 -4.05 9.89
N LEU A 112 -6.58 -4.13 9.09
CA LEU A 112 -6.42 -3.30 7.89
C LEU A 112 -7.51 -3.59 6.85
N ASN A 113 -7.87 -4.86 6.69
CA ASN A 113 -8.91 -5.25 5.75
C ASN A 113 -10.29 -4.73 6.18
N ASP A 114 -10.61 -4.81 7.47
CA ASP A 114 -11.84 -4.27 8.03
C ASP A 114 -11.93 -2.74 7.85
N GLU A 115 -10.82 -2.03 8.10
CA GLU A 115 -10.75 -0.58 7.90
C GLU A 115 -10.92 -0.20 6.41
N VAL A 116 -10.28 -0.92 5.50
CA VAL A 116 -10.45 -0.71 4.05
C VAL A 116 -11.89 -0.96 3.62
N MET A 117 -12.53 -2.00 4.16
CA MET A 117 -13.94 -2.27 3.88
C MET A 117 -14.84 -1.15 4.37
N LEU A 118 -14.64 -0.67 5.60
CA LEU A 118 -15.42 0.42 6.17
C LEU A 118 -15.29 1.69 5.32
N ARG A 119 -14.07 2.06 4.93
CA ARG A 119 -13.83 3.24 4.08
C ARG A 119 -14.53 3.14 2.74
N ARG A 120 -14.47 1.97 2.08
CA ARG A 120 -15.17 1.76 0.81
C ARG A 120 -16.68 1.94 0.95
N GLN A 121 -17.28 1.40 2.01
CA GLN A 121 -18.72 1.59 2.27
C GLN A 121 -19.07 3.06 2.48
N ILE A 122 -18.26 3.80 3.23
CA ILE A 122 -18.46 5.24 3.45
C ILE A 122 -18.32 6.01 2.13
N GLU A 123 -17.30 5.72 1.34
CA GLU A 123 -17.09 6.36 0.03
C GLU A 123 -18.24 6.09 -0.93
N ASP A 124 -18.75 4.87 -0.99
CA ASP A 124 -19.84 4.51 -1.88
C ASP A 124 -21.16 5.15 -1.42
N ALA A 125 -21.45 5.13 -0.12
CA ALA A 125 -22.61 5.84 0.44
C ALA A 125 -22.52 7.37 0.19
N PHE A 126 -21.32 7.94 0.29
CA PHE A 126 -21.09 9.35 -0.01
C PHE A 126 -21.30 9.68 -1.49
N LYS A 127 -20.81 8.82 -2.41
CA LYS A 127 -21.06 8.97 -3.85
C LYS A 127 -22.55 8.89 -4.17
N GLU A 128 -23.27 7.93 -3.58
CA GLU A 128 -24.71 7.81 -3.75
C GLU A 128 -25.45 9.07 -3.26
N ALA A 129 -25.06 9.60 -2.10
CA ALA A 129 -25.63 10.84 -1.56
C ALA A 129 -25.36 12.05 -2.46
N ILE A 130 -24.16 12.16 -3.05
CA ILE A 130 -23.85 13.21 -4.04
C ILE A 130 -24.77 13.07 -5.26
N VAL A 131 -24.87 11.88 -5.83
CA VAL A 131 -25.69 11.65 -7.03
C VAL A 131 -27.16 11.98 -6.76
N GLU A 132 -27.68 11.64 -5.58
CA GLU A 132 -29.06 11.98 -5.22
C GLU A 132 -29.26 13.48 -5.02
N THR A 133 -28.28 14.15 -4.40
CA THR A 133 -28.29 15.61 -4.23
C THR A 133 -28.24 16.32 -5.59
N GLU A 134 -27.37 15.88 -6.50
CA GLU A 134 -27.27 16.43 -7.86
C GLU A 134 -28.57 16.25 -8.65
N LYS A 135 -29.21 15.08 -8.54
CA LYS A 135 -30.52 14.85 -9.16
C LYS A 135 -31.57 15.80 -8.59
N ALA A 136 -31.63 15.98 -7.28
CA ALA A 136 -32.58 16.89 -6.64
C ALA A 136 -32.35 18.35 -7.05
N VAL A 137 -31.10 18.80 -7.12
CA VAL A 137 -30.72 20.15 -7.58
C VAL A 137 -31.12 20.35 -9.03
N ASN A 138 -30.78 19.40 -9.91
CA ASN A 138 -31.15 19.47 -11.33
C ASN A 138 -32.66 19.47 -11.54
N ALA A 139 -33.40 18.61 -10.83
CA ALA A 139 -34.85 18.57 -10.89
C ALA A 139 -35.49 19.88 -10.41
N LYS A 140 -34.95 20.49 -9.35
CA LYS A 140 -35.38 21.80 -8.85
C LYS A 140 -35.14 22.90 -9.89
N ALA A 141 -33.96 22.92 -10.52
CA ALA A 141 -33.61 23.90 -11.54
C ALA A 141 -34.50 23.77 -12.79
N GLU A 142 -34.75 22.53 -13.23
CA GLU A 142 -35.66 22.24 -14.34
C GLU A 142 -37.08 22.70 -14.03
N PHE A 143 -37.60 22.35 -12.85
CA PHE A 143 -38.93 22.78 -12.41
C PHE A 143 -39.08 24.30 -12.40
N LEU A 144 -38.12 25.04 -11.83
CA LEU A 144 -38.16 26.51 -11.79
C LEU A 144 -38.10 27.12 -13.19
N SER A 145 -37.28 26.56 -14.09
CA SER A 145 -37.20 27.00 -15.48
C SER A 145 -38.52 26.83 -16.23
N ILE A 146 -39.17 25.66 -16.06
CA ILE A 146 -40.47 25.36 -16.66
C ILE A 146 -41.53 26.33 -16.11
N MET A 147 -41.64 26.44 -14.77
CA MET A 147 -42.64 27.31 -14.14
C MET A 147 -42.49 28.77 -14.54
N SER A 148 -41.26 29.28 -14.64
CA SER A 148 -41.04 30.65 -15.11
C SER A 148 -41.55 30.86 -16.53
N ARG A 149 -41.32 29.90 -17.44
CA ARG A 149 -41.82 30.00 -18.81
C ARG A 149 -43.35 30.01 -18.84
N GLU A 150 -43.98 29.11 -18.08
CA GLU A 150 -45.44 29.00 -17.99
C GLU A 150 -46.09 30.22 -17.34
N ILE A 151 -45.41 30.91 -16.41
CA ILE A 151 -45.91 32.16 -15.82
C ILE A 151 -45.65 33.38 -16.73
N ARG A 152 -44.49 33.40 -17.42
CA ARG A 152 -44.13 34.51 -18.31
C ARG A 152 -45.10 34.66 -19.48
N SER A 153 -45.59 33.56 -20.04
CA SER A 153 -46.53 33.58 -21.17
C SER A 153 -47.84 34.34 -20.88
N PRO A 154 -48.64 33.98 -19.85
CA PRO A 154 -49.84 34.74 -19.49
C PRO A 154 -49.52 36.14 -18.98
N LEU A 155 -48.40 36.35 -18.29
CA LEU A 155 -48.01 37.68 -17.82
C LEU A 155 -47.68 38.63 -18.97
N ASN A 156 -46.98 38.15 -19.99
CA ASN A 156 -46.73 38.90 -21.22
C ASN A 156 -48.03 39.23 -21.96
N ALA A 157 -49.01 38.32 -21.96
CA ALA A 157 -50.34 38.61 -22.52
C ALA A 157 -51.06 39.72 -21.75
N ILE A 158 -50.98 39.71 -20.41
CA ILE A 158 -51.54 40.77 -19.54
C ILE A 158 -50.84 42.11 -19.81
N ILE A 159 -49.51 42.14 -19.89
CA ILE A 159 -48.74 43.36 -20.21
C ILE A 159 -49.13 43.89 -21.59
N GLY A 160 -49.19 43.01 -22.60
CA GLY A 160 -49.59 43.38 -23.95
C GLY A 160 -51.01 43.95 -24.00
N MET A 161 -51.97 43.31 -23.33
CA MET A 161 -53.34 43.81 -23.26
C MET A 161 -53.43 45.15 -22.52
N THR A 162 -52.66 45.31 -21.43
CA THR A 162 -52.59 46.58 -20.68
C THR A 162 -52.05 47.69 -21.57
N HIS A 163 -50.99 47.44 -22.36
CA HIS A 163 -50.45 48.41 -23.31
C HIS A 163 -51.43 48.78 -24.43
N ILE A 164 -52.22 47.83 -24.94
CA ILE A 164 -53.26 48.11 -25.92
C ILE A 164 -54.32 49.03 -25.30
N LEU A 165 -54.85 48.66 -24.11
CA LEU A 165 -55.87 49.43 -23.41
C LEU A 165 -55.40 50.85 -23.04
N ASN A 166 -54.11 51.03 -22.74
CA ASN A 166 -53.53 52.35 -22.44
C ASN A 166 -53.37 53.25 -23.69
N ASN A 167 -53.41 52.66 -24.89
CA ASN A 167 -53.29 53.37 -26.16
C ASN A 167 -54.65 53.62 -26.84
N GLU A 168 -55.74 53.10 -26.27
CA GLU A 168 -57.12 53.30 -26.73
C GLU A 168 -57.83 54.38 -25.89
N ASP A 169 -58.94 54.93 -26.41
CA ASP A 169 -59.78 55.85 -25.64
C ASP A 169 -60.43 55.11 -24.46
N HIS A 170 -60.04 55.47 -23.23
CA HIS A 170 -60.55 54.91 -21.99
C HIS A 170 -61.18 55.99 -21.09
N LEU A 171 -62.07 55.58 -20.18
CA LEU A 171 -62.70 56.52 -19.24
C LEU A 171 -61.65 57.08 -18.26
N PRO A 172 -61.73 58.37 -17.86
CA PRO A 172 -60.80 58.95 -16.88
C PRO A 172 -60.74 58.18 -15.54
N ALA A 173 -61.83 57.51 -15.17
CA ALA A 173 -61.88 56.66 -13.97
C ALA A 173 -61.08 55.34 -14.10
N GLN A 174 -60.69 54.93 -15.31
CA GLN A 174 -59.93 53.71 -15.58
C GLN A 174 -58.41 53.93 -15.59
N GLU A 175 -57.96 55.18 -15.73
CA GLU A 175 -56.55 55.55 -15.89
C GLU A 175 -55.69 55.13 -14.68
N GLU A 176 -56.19 55.35 -13.46
CA GLU A 176 -55.52 54.91 -12.24
C GLU A 176 -55.40 53.37 -12.18
N ASN A 177 -56.46 52.66 -12.55
CA ASN A 177 -56.48 51.19 -12.55
C ASN A 177 -55.51 50.61 -13.59
N LEU A 178 -55.46 51.17 -14.80
CA LEU A 178 -54.52 50.75 -15.85
C LEU A 178 -53.06 50.97 -15.44
N LYS A 179 -52.78 52.11 -14.80
CA LYS A 179 -51.44 52.41 -14.25
C LYS A 179 -51.03 51.44 -13.15
N VAL A 180 -51.94 51.08 -12.25
CA VAL A 180 -51.69 50.06 -11.23
C VAL A 180 -51.43 48.69 -11.87
N LEU A 181 -52.19 48.33 -12.91
CA LEU A 181 -52.04 47.06 -13.62
C LEU A 181 -50.70 46.96 -14.34
N GLU A 182 -50.23 48.05 -14.98
CA GLU A 182 -48.92 48.13 -15.61
C GLU A 182 -47.78 47.96 -14.60
N ILE A 183 -47.81 48.74 -13.51
CA ILE A 183 -46.78 48.69 -12.46
C ILE A 183 -46.73 47.30 -11.82
N SER A 184 -47.89 46.73 -11.49
CA SER A 184 -47.97 45.42 -10.85
C SER A 184 -47.44 44.30 -11.74
N SER A 185 -47.78 44.34 -13.04
CA SER A 185 -47.31 43.35 -14.02
C SER A 185 -45.79 43.42 -14.23
N ARG A 186 -45.22 44.63 -14.25
CA ARG A 186 -43.78 44.84 -14.36
C ARG A 186 -43.04 44.39 -13.10
N ASN A 187 -43.56 44.68 -11.92
CA ASN A 187 -42.99 44.24 -10.65
C ASN A 187 -43.00 42.71 -10.53
N LEU A 188 -44.08 42.05 -10.97
CA LEU A 188 -44.16 40.60 -10.97
C LEU A 188 -43.12 39.96 -11.91
N MET A 189 -42.88 40.56 -13.08
CA MET A 189 -41.81 40.11 -13.99
C MET A 189 -40.42 40.22 -13.36
N LEU A 190 -40.13 41.31 -12.64
CA LEU A 190 -38.87 41.48 -11.92
C LEU A 190 -38.71 40.40 -10.85
N LEU A 191 -39.72 40.20 -10.00
CA LEU A 191 -39.69 39.16 -8.96
C LEU A 191 -39.46 37.75 -9.53
N ILE A 192 -40.08 37.40 -10.65
CA ILE A 192 -39.88 36.09 -11.30
C ILE A 192 -38.43 35.94 -11.78
N ASN A 193 -37.86 37.00 -12.35
CA ASN A 193 -36.47 36.96 -12.82
C ASN A 193 -35.49 36.87 -11.64
N ASP A 194 -35.73 37.62 -10.56
CA ASP A 194 -34.89 37.59 -9.36
C ASP A 194 -34.89 36.19 -8.71
N ILE A 195 -36.05 35.54 -8.63
CA ILE A 195 -36.16 34.16 -8.12
C ILE A 195 -35.39 33.17 -9.02
N LEU A 196 -35.45 33.34 -10.33
CA LEU A 196 -34.70 32.48 -11.26
C LEU A 196 -33.19 32.68 -11.14
N ASP A 197 -32.74 33.93 -11.07
CA ASP A 197 -31.33 34.24 -11.02
C ASP A 197 -30.70 33.82 -9.69
N PHE A 198 -31.44 33.95 -8.58
CA PHE A 198 -31.02 33.40 -7.29
C PHE A 198 -30.82 31.88 -7.33
N ASN A 199 -31.73 31.13 -7.98
CA ASN A 199 -31.66 29.67 -8.06
C ASN A 199 -30.69 29.13 -9.14
N LYS A 200 -29.95 29.99 -9.86
CA LYS A 200 -28.87 29.59 -10.78
C LYS A 200 -27.48 29.65 -10.14
N ILE A 201 -27.35 30.30 -8.99
CA ILE A 201 -26.05 30.58 -8.34
C ILE A 201 -25.66 29.46 -7.36
N ASP A 202 -26.62 28.67 -6.89
CA ASP A 202 -26.45 27.48 -6.05
C ASP A 202 -26.73 26.20 -6.85
#